data_AF-A0A0A8H3A2-F1
#
_entry.id   AF-A0A0A8H3A2-F1
#
_cell.length_a   1.000
_cell.length_b   1.000
_cell.length_c   1.000
_cell.angle_alpha   90.00
_cell.angle_beta   90.00
_cell.angle_gamma   90.00
#
_symmetry.space_group_name_H-M   'P 1'
#
loop_
_entity.id
_entity.type
_entity.pdbx_description
1 polymer ?
#
loop_
_entity_poly.entity_id
_entity_poly.type
_entity_poly.pdbx_seq_one_letter_code
_entity_poly.pdbx_strand_id
1 'polypeptide(L)'
;MPQISIILPTYNVEKYIARALESCINQTFKDIEIIVVDDLGNDKSIDIAKEYASKDDRIKIIHNEENLGTFASRNIGVLNSKSDYIMFLDPDDYLELNACELGLEKIKNVDIVLFDAYVHRVKFKKFYRFKQDEFFKKDKFLEFLLGQKHFCWSVWAKIYKKELILKNFEYLNFKEDLCYGEDILFNYINFMLCEKFFISKECIYHYEFNENGRYENKNKEILWQNYKDKKRSLELIKNLSFNFKKNDFHNILLQILQRENDNLQQRIEK
;
A
#
# COMPACT_ATOMS: atom_id res chain seq x y z
N MET A 1 17.17 -15.56 8.65
CA MET A 1 16.81 -14.27 8.00
C MET A 1 15.30 -14.28 7.83
N PRO A 2 14.57 -13.20 8.13
CA PRO A 2 13.11 -13.18 7.98
C PRO A 2 12.70 -13.44 6.54
N GLN A 3 11.59 -14.15 6.32
CA GLN A 3 11.02 -14.42 5.01
C GLN A 3 9.98 -13.38 4.59
N ILE A 4 9.41 -12.58 5.48
CA ILE A 4 8.59 -11.42 5.12
C ILE A 4 9.01 -10.21 5.97
N SER A 5 9.08 -9.04 5.35
CA SER A 5 9.14 -7.76 6.06
C SER A 5 7.78 -7.07 5.99
N ILE A 6 7.18 -6.84 7.15
CA ILE A 6 5.94 -6.05 7.27
C ILE A 6 6.34 -4.61 7.60
N ILE A 7 5.95 -3.66 6.77
CA ILE A 7 6.33 -2.24 6.91
C ILE A 7 5.13 -1.41 7.34
N LEU A 8 5.28 -0.65 8.43
CA LEU A 8 4.28 0.23 9.03
C LEU A 8 4.78 1.69 9.02
N PRO A 9 4.39 2.52 8.03
CA PRO A 9 4.66 3.96 8.06
C PRO A 9 3.80 4.62 9.14
N THR A 10 4.40 5.22 10.16
CA THR A 10 3.73 5.58 11.41
C THR A 10 3.78 7.09 11.64
N TYR A 11 2.60 7.71 11.68
CA TYR A 11 2.41 9.11 12.01
C TYR A 11 1.05 9.31 12.71
N ASN A 12 1.07 9.75 13.96
CA ASN A 12 -0.12 10.14 14.74
C ASN A 12 -1.29 9.13 14.77
N VAL A 13 -1.00 7.91 15.19
CA VAL A 13 -1.87 6.73 15.17
C VAL A 13 -1.91 6.01 16.53
N GLU A 14 -1.72 6.72 17.65
CA GLU A 14 -1.62 6.16 19.00
C GLU A 14 -2.83 5.29 19.39
N LYS A 15 -4.00 5.60 18.83
CA LYS A 15 -5.26 4.86 19.08
C LYS A 15 -5.30 3.49 18.41
N TYR A 16 -4.47 3.25 17.40
CA TYR A 16 -4.61 2.10 16.51
C TYR A 16 -3.35 1.22 16.43
N ILE A 17 -2.16 1.82 16.56
CA ILE A 17 -0.88 1.13 16.32
C ILE A 17 -0.68 -0.13 17.16
N ALA A 18 -1.19 -0.15 18.41
CA ALA A 18 -1.13 -1.34 19.26
C ALA A 18 -1.78 -2.57 18.60
N ARG A 19 -2.97 -2.39 18.02
CA ARG A 19 -3.70 -3.47 17.33
C ARG A 19 -2.99 -3.89 16.04
N ALA A 20 -2.47 -2.93 15.28
CA ALA A 20 -1.69 -3.22 14.08
C ALA A 20 -0.48 -4.11 14.43
N LEU A 21 0.29 -3.73 15.45
CA LEU A 21 1.45 -4.49 15.94
C LEU A 21 1.05 -5.87 16.47
N GLU A 22 -0.01 -5.98 17.27
CA GLU A 22 -0.50 -7.29 17.74
C GLU A 22 -0.87 -8.22 16.57
N SER A 23 -1.48 -7.68 15.51
CA SER A 23 -1.83 -8.49 14.33
C SER A 23 -0.60 -9.04 13.59
N CYS A 24 0.52 -8.29 13.60
CA CYS A 24 1.80 -8.73 13.07
C CYS A 24 2.48 -9.76 13.98
N ILE A 25 2.54 -9.50 15.29
CA ILE A 25 3.18 -10.39 16.28
C ILE A 25 2.52 -11.78 16.28
N ASN A 26 1.18 -11.79 16.18
CA ASN A 26 0.35 -12.97 16.28
C ASN A 26 0.21 -13.76 14.97
N GLN A 27 0.87 -13.36 13.88
CA GLN A 27 0.89 -14.13 12.63
C GLN A 27 1.22 -15.61 12.88
N THR A 28 0.53 -16.54 12.21
CA THR A 28 0.79 -17.99 12.32
C THR A 28 2.20 -18.33 11.87
N PHE A 29 2.67 -17.67 10.82
CA PHE A 29 4.04 -17.73 10.34
C PHE A 29 4.95 -16.75 11.10
N LYS A 30 6.04 -17.26 11.71
CA LYS A 30 6.84 -16.51 12.67
C LYS A 30 8.15 -15.91 12.13
N ASP A 31 8.68 -16.41 11.02
CA ASP A 31 9.92 -15.92 10.41
C ASP A 31 9.69 -14.59 9.65
N ILE A 32 9.28 -13.58 10.38
CA ILE A 32 8.96 -12.24 9.88
C ILE A 32 9.83 -11.19 10.58
N GLU A 33 9.94 -10.02 9.97
CA GLU A 33 10.35 -8.79 10.65
C GLU A 33 9.26 -7.73 10.50
N ILE A 34 9.14 -6.89 11.52
CA ILE A 34 8.14 -5.83 11.62
C ILE A 34 8.90 -4.51 11.68
N ILE A 35 8.72 -3.65 10.70
CA ILE A 35 9.47 -2.42 10.54
C ILE A 35 8.51 -1.25 10.71
N VAL A 36 8.59 -0.61 11.87
CA VAL A 36 7.89 0.64 12.17
C VAL A 36 8.76 1.80 11.69
N VAL A 37 8.25 2.63 10.80
CA VAL A 37 8.94 3.83 10.33
C VAL A 37 8.27 5.04 10.96
N ASP A 38 8.94 5.66 11.91
CA ASP A 38 8.51 6.88 12.61
C ASP A 38 8.73 8.10 11.71
N ASP A 39 7.62 8.74 11.32
CA ASP A 39 7.60 9.93 10.47
C ASP A 39 7.43 11.24 11.28
N LEU A 40 7.98 11.25 12.49
CA LEU A 40 7.97 12.38 13.43
C LEU A 40 6.57 12.87 13.80
N GLY A 41 5.73 11.93 14.24
CA GLY A 41 4.48 12.26 14.93
C GLY A 41 4.71 12.99 16.26
N ASN A 42 3.64 13.55 16.82
CA ASN A 42 3.66 14.25 18.11
C ASN A 42 2.76 13.60 19.18
N ASP A 43 2.22 12.41 18.90
CA ASP A 43 1.42 11.61 19.83
C ASP A 43 2.23 10.46 20.43
N LYS A 44 1.57 9.52 21.14
CA LYS A 44 2.25 8.39 21.79
C LYS A 44 2.52 7.19 20.89
N SER A 45 2.34 7.29 19.57
CA SER A 45 2.46 6.14 18.65
C SER A 45 3.79 5.39 18.79
N ILE A 46 4.88 6.15 18.89
CA ILE A 46 6.23 5.59 18.91
C ILE A 46 6.61 5.07 20.30
N ASP A 47 6.11 5.70 21.36
CA ASP A 47 6.29 5.17 22.72
C ASP A 47 5.57 3.82 22.87
N ILE A 48 4.37 3.69 22.30
CA ILE A 48 3.66 2.40 22.21
C ILE A 48 4.50 1.40 21.40
N ALA A 49 4.98 1.77 20.21
CA ALA A 49 5.80 0.86 19.39
C ALA A 49 7.09 0.40 20.11
N LYS A 50 7.75 1.29 20.87
CA LYS A 50 8.91 0.95 21.72
C LYS A 50 8.56 -0.05 22.81
N GLU A 51 7.39 0.08 23.44
CA GLU A 51 6.91 -0.90 24.42
C GLU A 51 6.79 -2.30 23.80
N TYR A 52 6.20 -2.41 22.62
CA TYR A 52 6.13 -3.68 21.90
C TYR A 52 7.50 -4.19 21.46
N ALA A 53 8.37 -3.32 20.94
CA ALA A 53 9.73 -3.69 20.54
C ALA A 53 10.58 -4.19 21.71
N SER A 54 10.34 -3.72 22.94
CA SER A 54 11.00 -4.25 24.14
C SER A 54 10.60 -5.69 24.51
N LYS A 55 9.49 -6.20 23.92
CA LYS A 55 8.91 -7.52 24.19
C LYS A 55 9.05 -8.48 23.01
N ASP A 56 9.30 -7.98 21.80
CA ASP A 56 9.44 -8.78 20.57
C ASP A 56 10.56 -8.24 19.68
N ASP A 57 11.69 -8.98 19.65
CA ASP A 57 12.90 -8.62 18.91
C ASP A 57 12.72 -8.57 17.38
N ARG A 58 11.58 -9.01 16.85
CA ARG A 58 11.26 -8.91 15.42
C ARG A 58 10.86 -7.49 15.02
N ILE A 59 10.53 -6.63 16.00
CA ILE A 59 10.13 -5.24 15.76
C ILE A 59 11.36 -4.34 15.71
N LYS A 60 11.47 -3.57 14.63
CA LYS A 60 12.49 -2.54 14.45
C LYS A 60 11.84 -1.20 14.23
N ILE A 61 12.39 -0.17 14.84
CA ILE A 61 11.93 1.20 14.68
C ILE A 61 13.01 1.97 13.91
N ILE A 62 12.60 2.63 12.84
CA ILE A 62 13.42 3.52 12.03
C ILE A 62 12.85 4.93 12.20
N HIS A 63 13.71 5.90 12.50
CA HIS A 63 13.29 7.29 12.67
C HIS A 63 13.67 8.10 11.44
N ASN A 64 12.70 8.79 10.85
CA ASN A 64 12.98 9.82 9.87
C ASN A 64 13.54 11.08 10.55
N GLU A 65 14.39 11.83 9.86
CA GLU A 65 14.96 13.08 10.37
C GLU A 65 13.99 14.26 10.30
N GLU A 66 12.98 14.16 9.44
CA GLU A 66 11.89 15.12 9.25
C GLU A 66 10.60 14.34 8.89
N ASN A 67 9.45 15.01 8.89
CA ASN A 67 8.22 14.41 8.35
C ASN A 67 8.31 14.35 6.82
N LEU A 68 8.39 13.13 6.27
CA LEU A 68 8.54 12.86 4.84
C LEU A 68 7.23 12.34 4.20
N GLY A 69 6.20 12.13 4.99
CA GLY A 69 4.92 11.56 4.57
C GLY A 69 4.96 10.04 4.42
N THR A 70 3.76 9.48 4.26
CA THR A 70 3.54 8.03 4.22
C THR A 70 4.29 7.35 3.07
N PHE A 71 4.37 7.97 1.89
CA PHE A 71 5.04 7.39 0.72
C PHE A 71 6.53 7.15 0.98
N ALA A 72 7.26 8.19 1.35
CA ALA A 72 8.68 8.12 1.63
C ALA A 72 8.96 7.18 2.81
N SER A 73 8.15 7.23 3.86
CA SER A 73 8.26 6.34 5.02
C SER A 73 8.14 4.86 4.64
N ARG A 74 7.18 4.49 3.78
CA ARG A 74 7.09 3.11 3.26
C ARG A 74 8.36 2.70 2.52
N ASN A 75 8.87 3.57 1.65
CA ASN A 75 10.05 3.29 0.85
C ASN A 75 11.33 3.17 1.69
N ILE A 76 11.47 4.00 2.73
CA ILE A 76 12.55 3.89 3.72
C ILE A 76 12.47 2.55 4.44
N GLY A 77 11.27 2.09 4.80
CA GLY A 77 11.06 0.75 5.34
C GLY A 77 11.54 -0.35 4.38
N VAL A 78 11.27 -0.21 3.08
CA VAL A 78 11.73 -1.18 2.06
C VAL A 78 13.25 -1.21 1.97
N LEU A 79 13.91 -0.04 1.98
CA LEU A 79 15.37 0.03 1.91
C LEU A 79 16.05 -0.64 3.11
N ASN A 80 15.44 -0.57 4.30
CA ASN A 80 15.97 -1.13 5.54
C ASN A 80 15.50 -2.57 5.85
N SER A 81 14.59 -3.10 5.04
CA SER A 81 14.13 -4.49 5.17
C SER A 81 15.22 -5.50 4.81
N LYS A 82 15.16 -6.72 5.37
CA LYS A 82 16.09 -7.82 5.08
C LYS A 82 15.46 -8.93 4.26
N SER A 83 14.13 -9.08 4.26
CA SER A 83 13.47 -10.08 3.43
C SER A 83 13.40 -9.70 1.95
N ASP A 84 13.36 -10.71 1.09
CA ASP A 84 13.02 -10.61 -0.33
C ASP A 84 11.52 -10.35 -0.59
N TYR A 85 10.67 -10.47 0.43
CA TYR A 85 9.23 -10.23 0.32
C TYR A 85 8.75 -9.14 1.27
N ILE A 86 7.93 -8.24 0.73
CA ILE A 86 7.41 -7.06 1.42
C ILE A 86 5.89 -7.12 1.51
N MET A 87 5.37 -6.83 2.70
CA MET A 87 3.96 -6.53 2.95
C MET A 87 3.87 -5.14 3.58
N PHE A 88 2.94 -4.33 3.09
CA PHE A 88 2.63 -3.03 3.72
C PHE A 88 1.40 -3.17 4.61
N LEU A 89 1.47 -2.56 5.80
CA LEU A 89 0.35 -2.43 6.72
C LEU A 89 0.24 -0.97 7.14
N ASP A 90 -0.90 -0.35 6.84
CA ASP A 90 -1.18 0.98 7.39
C ASP A 90 -1.47 0.82 8.90
N PRO A 91 -0.95 1.72 9.75
CA PRO A 91 -0.95 1.51 11.20
C PRO A 91 -2.32 1.73 11.87
N ASP A 92 -3.33 2.19 11.15
CA ASP A 92 -4.74 2.21 11.59
C ASP A 92 -5.52 0.92 11.26
N ASP A 93 -4.93 0.04 10.44
CA ASP A 93 -5.48 -1.23 10.00
C ASP A 93 -4.88 -2.43 10.76
N TYR A 94 -5.24 -3.65 10.35
CA TYR A 94 -4.64 -4.89 10.89
C TYR A 94 -4.74 -6.06 9.91
N LEU A 95 -3.91 -7.08 10.12
CA LEU A 95 -3.84 -8.29 9.29
C LEU A 95 -4.66 -9.45 9.89
N GLU A 96 -5.13 -10.34 9.01
CA GLU A 96 -5.58 -11.68 9.42
C GLU A 96 -4.39 -12.52 9.91
N LEU A 97 -4.62 -13.45 10.85
CA LEU A 97 -3.54 -14.19 11.51
C LEU A 97 -2.71 -15.05 10.54
N ASN A 98 -3.27 -15.48 9.41
CA ASN A 98 -2.59 -16.29 8.41
C ASN A 98 -2.10 -15.48 7.18
N ALA A 99 -2.11 -14.15 7.24
CA ALA A 99 -1.77 -13.29 6.11
C ALA A 99 -0.36 -13.57 5.54
N CYS A 100 0.63 -13.71 6.41
CA CYS A 100 2.02 -13.99 6.02
C CYS A 100 2.18 -15.41 5.42
N GLU A 101 1.51 -16.40 6.01
CA GLU A 101 1.54 -17.79 5.53
C GLU A 101 0.95 -17.90 4.12
N LEU A 102 -0.24 -17.32 3.91
CA LEU A 102 -0.89 -17.26 2.60
C LEU A 102 -0.07 -16.46 1.58
N GLY A 103 0.56 -15.37 2.01
CA GLY A 103 1.45 -14.57 1.19
C GLY A 103 2.63 -15.41 0.65
N LEU A 104 3.33 -16.11 1.54
CA LEU A 104 4.48 -16.96 1.19
C LEU A 104 4.11 -18.17 0.34
N GLU A 105 2.95 -18.76 0.59
CA GLU A 105 2.47 -19.87 -0.23
C GLU A 105 2.31 -19.45 -1.70
N LYS A 106 1.72 -18.28 -1.93
CA LYS A 106 1.28 -17.82 -3.25
C LYS A 106 2.36 -17.05 -4.03
N ILE A 107 3.31 -16.40 -3.36
CA ILE A 107 4.33 -15.55 -4.02
C ILE A 107 5.42 -16.35 -4.76
N LYS A 108 5.63 -17.64 -4.44
CA LYS A 108 6.81 -18.44 -4.87
C LYS A 108 7.16 -18.35 -6.37
N ASN A 109 6.18 -18.21 -7.25
CA ASN A 109 6.36 -18.22 -8.71
C ASN A 109 5.86 -16.95 -9.42
N VAL A 110 5.55 -15.90 -8.65
CA VAL A 110 5.00 -14.63 -9.15
C VAL A 110 5.75 -13.46 -8.51
N ASP A 111 5.60 -12.26 -9.05
CA ASP A 111 6.30 -11.08 -8.54
C ASP A 111 5.44 -10.26 -7.56
N ILE A 112 4.11 -10.37 -7.70
CA ILE A 112 3.12 -9.78 -6.81
C ILE A 112 1.96 -10.76 -6.59
N VAL A 113 1.50 -10.89 -5.35
CA VAL A 113 0.19 -11.46 -5.03
C VAL A 113 -0.75 -10.37 -4.54
N LEU A 114 -1.98 -10.35 -5.06
CA LEU A 114 -3.04 -9.45 -4.65
C LEU A 114 -4.13 -10.23 -3.93
N PHE A 115 -4.56 -9.73 -2.77
CA PHE A 115 -5.62 -10.31 -1.96
C PHE A 115 -6.80 -9.35 -1.83
N ASP A 116 -7.92 -9.86 -1.34
CA ASP A 116 -9.05 -9.04 -0.90
C ASP A 116 -8.90 -8.56 0.55
N ALA A 117 -9.83 -7.71 0.96
CA ALA A 117 -9.84 -7.10 2.28
C ALA A 117 -11.25 -6.98 2.86
N TYR A 118 -11.30 -6.97 4.18
CA TYR A 118 -12.46 -6.60 4.97
C TYR A 118 -12.47 -5.08 5.14
N VAL A 119 -13.61 -4.43 4.87
CA VAL A 119 -13.75 -2.99 5.03
C VAL A 119 -14.77 -2.71 6.15
N HIS A 120 -14.30 -2.10 7.23
CA HIS A 120 -15.08 -1.80 8.43
C HIS A 120 -15.42 -0.31 8.45
N ARG A 121 -16.59 0.09 7.91
CA ARG A 121 -17.07 1.50 7.93
C ARG A 121 -18.19 1.75 8.93
N VAL A 122 -19.39 1.26 8.62
CA VAL A 122 -20.61 1.40 9.44
C VAL A 122 -21.30 0.03 9.64
N LYS A 123 -21.12 -0.87 8.67
CA LYS A 123 -21.42 -2.30 8.75
C LYS A 123 -20.25 -3.04 8.13
N PHE A 124 -19.91 -4.21 8.69
CA PHE A 124 -18.92 -5.11 8.10
C PHE A 124 -19.29 -5.42 6.65
N LYS A 125 -18.42 -5.07 5.71
CA LYS A 125 -18.56 -5.44 4.30
C LYS A 125 -17.26 -6.04 3.80
N LYS A 126 -17.35 -7.27 3.29
CA LYS A 126 -16.29 -7.87 2.49
C LYS A 126 -16.20 -7.12 1.16
N PHE A 127 -15.00 -6.66 0.82
CA PHE A 127 -14.73 -6.05 -0.48
C PHE A 127 -14.27 -7.15 -1.43
N TYR A 128 -15.21 -7.84 -2.08
CA TYR A 128 -14.91 -8.89 -3.05
C TYR A 128 -14.49 -8.27 -4.38
N ARG A 129 -13.19 -8.12 -4.62
CA ARG A 129 -12.65 -7.80 -5.95
C ARG A 129 -12.44 -9.07 -6.75
N PHE A 130 -12.03 -10.15 -6.08
CA PHE A 130 -11.64 -11.39 -6.73
C PHE A 130 -12.65 -12.49 -6.45
N LYS A 131 -13.16 -13.12 -7.52
CA LYS A 131 -14.13 -14.23 -7.41
C LYS A 131 -13.45 -15.57 -7.17
N GLN A 132 -12.19 -15.69 -7.57
CA GLN A 132 -11.39 -16.90 -7.53
C GLN A 132 -9.91 -16.56 -7.42
N ASP A 133 -9.13 -17.58 -7.07
CA ASP A 133 -7.67 -17.53 -7.15
C ASP A 133 -7.24 -17.76 -8.60
N GLU A 134 -6.33 -16.91 -9.11
CA GLU A 134 -5.95 -16.96 -10.52
C GLU A 134 -4.54 -16.42 -10.77
N PHE A 135 -3.81 -17.09 -11.66
CA PHE A 135 -2.50 -16.66 -12.14
C PHE A 135 -2.63 -15.84 -13.42
N PHE A 136 -1.89 -14.74 -13.52
CA PHE A 136 -1.82 -13.92 -14.72
C PHE A 136 -0.39 -13.65 -15.16
N LYS A 137 -0.16 -13.66 -16.48
CA LYS A 137 0.94 -12.91 -17.09
C LYS A 137 0.53 -11.43 -17.21
N LYS A 138 1.52 -10.53 -17.21
CA LYS A 138 1.33 -9.06 -17.28
C LYS A 138 0.20 -8.62 -18.22
N ASP A 139 0.29 -8.92 -19.51
CA ASP A 139 -0.70 -8.45 -20.49
C ASP A 139 -2.14 -8.86 -20.13
N LYS A 140 -2.33 -10.09 -19.65
CA LYS A 140 -3.64 -10.59 -19.22
C LYS A 140 -4.11 -9.98 -17.90
N PHE A 141 -3.19 -9.71 -16.98
CA PHE A 141 -3.52 -8.98 -15.76
C PHE A 141 -3.99 -7.55 -16.06
N LEU A 142 -3.31 -6.85 -16.98
CA LEU A 142 -3.68 -5.49 -17.39
C LEU A 142 -5.05 -5.46 -18.08
N GLU A 143 -5.33 -6.42 -18.98
CA GLU A 143 -6.67 -6.61 -19.56
C GLU A 143 -7.74 -6.87 -18.46
N PHE A 144 -7.44 -7.77 -17.52
CA PHE A 144 -8.33 -8.07 -16.40
C PHE A 144 -8.63 -6.82 -15.54
N LEU A 145 -7.62 -5.99 -15.29
CA LEU A 145 -7.72 -4.79 -14.47
C LEU A 145 -8.66 -3.75 -15.09
N LEU A 146 -8.66 -3.60 -16.42
CA LEU A 146 -9.59 -2.71 -17.14
C LEU A 146 -11.06 -3.13 -16.99
N GLY A 147 -11.32 -4.42 -16.77
CA GLY A 147 -12.66 -4.96 -16.52
C GLY A 147 -13.15 -4.76 -15.09
N GLN A 148 -12.30 -4.29 -14.17
CA GLN A 148 -12.69 -4.12 -12.77
C GLN A 148 -13.33 -2.76 -12.51
N LYS A 149 -14.39 -2.77 -11.71
CA LYS A 149 -15.05 -1.53 -11.24
C LYS A 149 -14.12 -0.67 -10.41
N HIS A 150 -13.25 -1.31 -9.63
CA HIS A 150 -12.27 -0.66 -8.78
C HIS A 150 -10.90 -1.27 -9.05
N PHE A 151 -9.96 -0.41 -9.45
CA PHE A 151 -8.59 -0.83 -9.66
C PHE A 151 -7.95 -1.09 -8.29
N CYS A 152 -7.14 -2.12 -8.20
CA CYS A 152 -6.55 -2.58 -6.94
C CYS A 152 -5.34 -1.74 -6.52
N TRP A 153 -5.47 -0.41 -6.53
CA TRP A 153 -4.36 0.55 -6.34
C TRP A 153 -3.78 0.61 -4.93
N SER A 154 -4.48 0.08 -3.94
CA SER A 154 -3.97 0.04 -2.56
C SER A 154 -2.61 -0.65 -2.47
N VAL A 155 -1.67 -0.15 -1.67
CA VAL A 155 -0.42 -0.87 -1.42
C VAL A 155 -0.61 -2.04 -0.44
N TRP A 156 -1.63 -1.96 0.41
CA TRP A 156 -2.05 -3.02 1.32
C TRP A 156 -2.81 -4.16 0.61
N ALA A 157 -3.02 -5.26 1.35
CA ALA A 157 -3.54 -6.55 0.87
C ALA A 157 -2.73 -7.11 -0.31
N LYS A 158 -1.41 -6.95 -0.25
CA LYS A 158 -0.47 -7.42 -1.27
C LYS A 158 0.81 -7.90 -0.61
N ILE A 159 1.46 -8.83 -1.28
CA ILE A 159 2.85 -9.18 -1.03
C ILE A 159 3.63 -8.98 -2.34
N TYR A 160 4.77 -8.35 -2.22
CA TYR A 160 5.63 -7.97 -3.34
C TYR A 160 6.99 -8.64 -3.20
N LYS A 161 7.60 -9.00 -4.33
CA LYS A 161 9.05 -9.14 -4.37
C LYS A 161 9.73 -7.80 -4.13
N LYS A 162 10.64 -7.74 -3.17
CA LYS A 162 11.43 -6.54 -2.85
C LYS A 162 12.20 -6.02 -4.06
N GLU A 163 12.80 -6.90 -4.87
CA GLU A 163 13.53 -6.51 -6.08
C GLU A 163 12.68 -5.70 -7.07
N LEU A 164 11.36 -5.96 -7.13
CA LEU A 164 10.44 -5.23 -8.00
C LEU A 164 10.26 -3.80 -7.50
N ILE A 165 10.10 -3.62 -6.19
CA ILE A 165 9.99 -2.31 -5.55
C ILE A 165 11.32 -1.54 -5.69
N LEU A 166 12.47 -2.20 -5.56
CA LEU A 166 13.75 -1.53 -5.76
C LEU A 166 13.93 -1.03 -7.19
N LYS A 167 13.49 -1.80 -8.21
CA LYS A 167 13.46 -1.35 -9.60
C LYS A 167 12.51 -0.16 -9.80
N ASN A 168 11.40 -0.08 -9.06
CA ASN A 168 10.50 1.08 -9.10
C ASN A 168 11.24 2.39 -8.79
N PHE A 169 12.21 2.37 -7.86
CA PHE A 169 12.98 3.56 -7.46
C PHE A 169 13.92 4.08 -8.56
N GLU A 170 14.13 3.35 -9.66
CA GLU A 170 14.83 3.84 -10.85
C GLU A 170 13.93 4.76 -11.70
N TYR A 171 12.61 4.67 -11.55
CA TYR A 171 11.61 5.43 -12.30
C TYR A 171 11.01 6.59 -11.49
N LEU A 172 11.02 6.47 -10.17
CA LEU A 172 10.39 7.42 -9.26
C LEU A 172 11.31 7.70 -8.09
N ASN A 173 11.44 8.98 -7.72
CA ASN A 173 12.13 9.33 -6.50
C ASN A 173 11.45 8.66 -5.30
N PHE A 174 12.17 7.81 -4.56
CA PHE A 174 11.61 7.09 -3.42
C PHE A 174 11.19 8.03 -2.26
N LYS A 175 11.65 9.29 -2.27
CA LYS A 175 11.20 10.38 -1.39
C LYS A 175 10.24 11.37 -2.07
N GLU A 176 9.51 10.94 -3.10
CA GLU A 176 8.52 11.80 -3.75
C GLU A 176 7.49 12.29 -2.72
N ASP A 177 7.31 13.61 -2.64
CA ASP A 177 6.36 14.22 -1.72
C ASP A 177 4.94 14.13 -2.30
N LEU A 178 4.27 13.02 -1.97
CA LEU A 178 2.88 12.75 -2.27
C LEU A 178 2.20 12.17 -1.04
N CYS A 179 1.17 12.87 -0.58
CA CYS A 179 0.36 12.40 0.53
C CYS A 179 -0.99 11.81 0.07
N TYR A 180 -1.31 11.87 -1.23
CA TYR A 180 -2.51 11.29 -1.79
C TYR A 180 -2.30 10.86 -3.26
N GLY A 181 -2.82 9.67 -3.62
CA GLY A 181 -2.63 9.10 -4.96
C GLY A 181 -1.22 8.56 -5.19
N GLU A 182 -0.42 8.45 -4.13
CA GLU A 182 0.89 7.81 -4.12
C GLU A 182 0.78 6.30 -4.35
N ASP A 183 -0.31 5.68 -3.87
CA ASP A 183 -0.61 4.26 -4.03
C ASP A 183 -0.88 3.90 -5.51
N ILE A 184 -1.64 4.74 -6.22
CA ILE A 184 -1.88 4.64 -7.66
C ILE A 184 -0.56 4.69 -8.41
N LEU A 185 0.28 5.69 -8.14
CA LEU A 185 1.57 5.87 -8.80
C LEU A 185 2.51 4.70 -8.52
N PHE A 186 2.63 4.30 -7.25
CA PHE A 186 3.49 3.20 -6.82
C PHE A 186 3.08 1.88 -7.48
N ASN A 187 1.81 1.53 -7.43
CA ASN A 187 1.33 0.28 -8.02
C ASN A 187 1.29 0.34 -9.54
N TYR A 188 1.07 1.50 -10.16
CA TYR A 188 1.19 1.63 -11.62
C TYR A 188 2.58 1.18 -12.09
N ILE A 189 3.65 1.73 -11.52
CA ILE A 189 5.02 1.37 -11.89
C ILE A 189 5.29 -0.11 -11.58
N ASN A 190 4.96 -0.59 -10.38
CA ASN A 190 5.15 -2.00 -10.02
C ASN A 190 4.39 -2.94 -10.96
N PHE A 191 3.16 -2.59 -11.37
CA PHE A 191 2.38 -3.40 -12.30
C PHE A 191 2.98 -3.41 -13.70
N MET A 192 3.58 -2.30 -14.14
CA MET A 192 4.27 -2.25 -15.43
C MET A 192 5.58 -3.03 -15.44
N LEU A 193 6.26 -3.14 -14.29
CA LEU A 193 7.50 -3.91 -14.13
C LEU A 193 7.25 -5.41 -13.85
N CYS A 194 6.10 -5.77 -13.26
CA CYS A 194 5.76 -7.13 -12.85
C CYS A 194 5.40 -8.04 -14.02
N GLU A 195 6.04 -9.20 -14.18
CA GLU A 195 5.75 -10.13 -15.29
C GLU A 195 4.65 -11.12 -14.95
N LYS A 196 4.56 -11.53 -13.68
CA LYS A 196 3.65 -12.57 -13.21
C LYS A 196 2.92 -12.13 -11.95
N PHE A 197 1.60 -12.26 -11.98
CA PHE A 197 0.72 -11.93 -10.87
C PHE A 197 -0.02 -13.17 -10.41
N PHE A 198 -0.38 -13.18 -9.13
CA PHE A 198 -1.43 -14.04 -8.61
C PHE A 198 -2.48 -13.19 -7.91
N ILE A 199 -3.76 -13.39 -8.21
CA ILE A 199 -4.85 -12.82 -7.42
C ILE A 199 -5.42 -13.91 -6.52
N SER A 200 -5.90 -13.54 -5.34
CA SER A 200 -6.58 -14.45 -4.45
C SER A 200 -7.86 -13.85 -3.88
N LYS A 201 -8.93 -14.65 -3.88
CA LYS A 201 -10.21 -14.30 -3.22
C LYS A 201 -10.12 -14.27 -1.69
N GLU A 202 -9.03 -14.79 -1.12
CA GLU A 202 -8.81 -14.75 0.33
C GLU A 202 -8.66 -13.29 0.78
N CYS A 203 -9.25 -12.99 1.93
CA CYS A 203 -9.10 -11.69 2.57
C CYS A 203 -8.02 -11.80 3.64
N ILE A 204 -6.96 -11.00 3.56
CA ILE A 204 -5.85 -11.04 4.54
C ILE A 204 -5.70 -9.76 5.36
N TYR A 205 -6.57 -8.78 5.09
CA TYR A 205 -6.39 -7.40 5.53
C TYR A 205 -7.72 -6.82 6.01
N HIS A 206 -7.67 -6.09 7.11
CA HIS A 206 -8.81 -5.37 7.66
C HIS A 206 -8.55 -3.87 7.57
N TYR A 207 -9.25 -3.23 6.65
CA TYR A 207 -9.31 -1.78 6.55
C TYR A 207 -10.28 -1.25 7.61
N GLU A 208 -9.76 -0.50 8.59
CA GLU A 208 -10.55 0.16 9.62
C GLU A 208 -10.93 1.57 9.18
N PHE A 209 -12.17 1.95 9.41
CA PHE A 209 -12.58 3.33 9.17
C PHE A 209 -12.01 4.26 10.24
N ASN A 210 -11.21 5.20 9.77
CA ASN A 210 -10.70 6.30 10.56
C ASN A 210 -11.36 7.60 10.08
N GLU A 211 -12.21 8.19 10.93
CA GLU A 211 -12.91 9.45 10.64
C GLU A 211 -11.95 10.64 10.46
N ASN A 212 -10.75 10.56 11.04
CA ASN A 212 -9.69 11.55 10.91
C ASN A 212 -8.72 11.19 9.79
N GLY A 213 -8.89 10.02 9.15
CA GLY A 213 -8.08 9.56 8.05
C GLY A 213 -8.18 10.48 6.84
N ARG A 214 -7.09 10.59 6.08
CA ARG A 214 -6.96 11.59 5.00
C ARG A 214 -8.05 11.50 3.92
N TYR A 215 -8.54 10.30 3.63
CA TYR A 215 -9.60 10.08 2.65
C TYR A 215 -10.98 10.57 3.12
N GLU A 216 -11.28 10.43 4.41
CA GLU A 216 -12.58 10.78 4.99
C GLU A 216 -12.65 12.23 5.49
N ASN A 217 -11.48 12.86 5.65
CA ASN A 217 -11.35 14.21 6.17
C ASN A 217 -12.01 15.25 5.24
N LYS A 218 -12.88 16.08 5.80
CA LYS A 218 -13.63 17.13 5.09
C LYS A 218 -12.99 18.51 5.18
N ASN A 219 -11.83 18.64 5.81
CA ASN A 219 -11.09 19.89 5.88
C ASN A 219 -10.71 20.36 4.46
N LYS A 220 -11.01 21.63 4.14
CA LYS A 220 -10.81 22.19 2.80
C LYS A 220 -9.36 22.20 2.35
N GLU A 221 -8.41 22.45 3.26
CA GLU A 221 -6.98 22.46 2.94
C GLU A 221 -6.50 21.06 2.57
N ILE A 222 -6.93 20.04 3.32
CA ILE A 222 -6.63 18.63 3.02
C ILE A 222 -7.24 18.22 1.68
N LEU A 223 -8.49 18.60 1.41
CA LEU A 223 -9.13 18.30 0.13
C LEU A 223 -8.40 18.96 -1.06
N TRP A 224 -7.99 20.22 -0.92
CA TRP A 224 -7.17 20.91 -1.92
C TRP A 224 -5.81 20.26 -2.12
N GLN A 225 -5.14 19.84 -1.04
CA GLN A 225 -3.87 19.13 -1.14
C GLN A 225 -4.04 17.78 -1.83
N ASN A 226 -5.08 17.01 -1.50
CA ASN A 226 -5.41 15.74 -2.15
C ASN A 226 -5.60 15.92 -3.67
N TYR A 227 -6.21 17.03 -4.09
CA TYR A 227 -6.35 17.34 -5.52
C TYR A 227 -5.03 17.68 -6.20
N LYS A 228 -4.19 18.51 -5.56
CA LYS A 228 -2.85 18.81 -6.09
C LYS A 228 -2.01 17.54 -6.23
N ASP A 229 -1.99 16.70 -5.19
CA ASP A 229 -1.23 15.45 -5.16
C ASP A 229 -1.74 14.47 -6.22
N LYS A 230 -3.08 14.30 -6.33
CA LYS A 230 -3.68 13.43 -7.36
C LYS A 230 -3.37 13.91 -8.78
N LYS A 231 -3.40 15.22 -9.02
CA LYS A 231 -3.03 15.81 -10.31
C LYS A 231 -1.55 15.55 -10.63
N ARG A 232 -0.66 15.76 -9.66
CA ARG A 232 0.78 15.47 -9.79
C ARG A 232 1.04 13.98 -10.07
N SER A 233 0.38 13.08 -9.32
CA SER A 233 0.44 11.63 -9.54
C SER A 233 0.02 11.26 -10.97
N LEU A 234 -1.08 11.84 -11.47
CA LEU A 234 -1.53 11.62 -12.85
C LEU A 234 -0.52 12.13 -13.89
N GLU A 235 0.09 13.29 -13.68
CA GLU A 235 1.13 13.84 -14.57
C GLU A 235 2.37 12.94 -14.60
N LEU A 236 2.80 12.42 -13.44
CA LEU A 236 3.89 11.45 -13.36
C LEU A 236 3.56 10.15 -14.11
N ILE A 237 2.36 9.60 -13.91
CA ILE A 237 1.91 8.40 -14.64
C ILE A 237 1.88 8.65 -16.16
N LYS A 238 1.38 9.80 -16.60
CA LYS A 238 1.38 10.18 -18.02
C LYS A 238 2.81 10.18 -18.59
N ASN A 239 3.76 10.79 -17.89
CA ASN A 239 5.15 10.84 -18.32
C ASN A 239 5.80 9.45 -18.34
N LEU A 240 5.57 8.66 -17.31
CA LEU A 240 6.10 7.29 -17.20
C LEU A 240 5.53 6.35 -18.26
N SER A 241 4.29 6.56 -18.70
CA SER A 241 3.66 5.73 -19.72
C SER A 241 4.41 5.71 -21.05
N PHE A 242 5.21 6.74 -21.35
CA PHE A 242 6.04 6.78 -22.56
C PHE A 242 7.23 5.83 -22.50
N ASN A 243 7.64 5.38 -21.30
CA ASN A 243 8.73 4.42 -21.11
C ASN A 243 8.28 2.97 -21.35
N PHE A 244 6.97 2.72 -21.40
CA PHE A 244 6.40 1.40 -21.57
C PHE A 244 5.77 1.23 -22.95
N LYS A 245 5.60 -0.03 -23.38
CA LYS A 245 4.98 -0.34 -24.67
C LYS A 245 3.57 0.26 -24.71
N LYS A 246 3.31 1.10 -25.72
CA LYS A 246 1.97 1.62 -25.97
C LYS A 246 1.00 0.46 -26.23
N ASN A 247 -0.05 0.41 -25.43
CA ASN A 247 -1.15 -0.53 -25.52
C ASN A 247 -2.45 0.17 -25.09
N ASP A 248 -3.60 -0.46 -25.34
CA ASP A 248 -4.91 0.12 -25.02
C ASP A 248 -5.08 0.38 -23.51
N PHE A 249 -4.34 -0.36 -22.68
CA PHE A 249 -4.33 -0.18 -21.22
C PHE A 249 -3.98 1.25 -20.82
N HIS A 250 -2.90 1.82 -21.34
CA HIS A 250 -2.49 3.18 -20.99
C HIS A 250 -3.54 4.23 -21.40
N ASN A 251 -4.10 4.08 -22.61
CA ASN A 251 -5.10 5.02 -23.11
C ASN A 251 -6.35 5.01 -22.23
N ILE A 252 -6.86 3.82 -21.88
CA ILE A 252 -8.06 3.67 -21.04
C ILE A 252 -7.77 4.12 -19.61
N LEU A 253 -6.62 3.73 -19.05
CA LEU A 253 -6.20 4.11 -17.71
C LEU A 253 -6.15 5.64 -17.56
N LEU A 254 -5.50 6.33 -18.49
CA LEU A 254 -5.35 7.79 -18.43
C LEU A 254 -6.70 8.51 -18.53
N GLN A 255 -7.65 7.99 -19.30
CA GLN A 255 -9.01 8.52 -19.35
C GLN A 255 -9.75 8.35 -18.01
N ILE A 256 -9.62 7.17 -17.38
CA ILE A 256 -10.23 6.88 -16.08
C ILE A 256 -9.65 7.82 -15.01
N LEU A 257 -8.32 7.90 -14.90
CA LEU A 257 -7.66 8.74 -13.90
C LEU A 257 -7.97 10.22 -14.10
N GLN A 258 -8.05 10.69 -15.36
CA GLN A 258 -8.48 12.06 -15.65
C GLN A 258 -9.90 12.33 -15.14
N ARG A 259 -10.85 11.44 -15.44
CA ARG A 259 -12.24 11.56 -14.96
C ARG A 259 -12.33 11.58 -13.44
N GLU A 260 -11.53 10.76 -12.76
CA GLU A 260 -11.49 10.78 -11.29
C GLU A 260 -10.90 12.08 -10.73
N ASN A 261 -9.90 12.65 -11.39
CA ASN A 261 -9.33 13.94 -11.02
C ASN A 261 -10.35 15.07 -11.19
N ASP A 262 -11.09 15.08 -12.30
CA ASP A 262 -12.14 16.08 -12.56
C ASP A 262 -13.28 15.99 -11.53
N ASN A 263 -13.67 14.76 -11.14
CA ASN A 263 -14.65 14.54 -10.07
C ASN A 263 -14.18 15.08 -8.71
N LEU A 264 -12.89 14.98 -8.41
CA LEU A 264 -12.30 15.49 -7.17
C LEU A 264 -12.33 17.03 -7.15
N GLN A 265 -12.01 17.66 -8.28
CA GLN A 265 -12.12 19.11 -8.44
C GLN A 265 -13.55 19.61 -8.15
N GLN A 266 -14.57 18.95 -8.71
CA GLN A 266 -15.98 19.32 -8.48
C GLN A 266 -16.42 19.21 -7.01
N ARG A 267 -15.78 18.36 -6.20
CA ARG A 267 -16.08 18.25 -4.76
C ARG A 267 -15.51 19.40 -3.94
N ILE A 268 -14.41 19.98 -4.41
CA ILE A 268 -13.74 21.12 -3.75
C ILE A 268 -14.49 22.42 -4.03
N GLU A 269 -15.09 22.53 -5.22
CA GLU A 269 -15.86 23.70 -5.66
C GLU A 269 -17.27 23.79 -5.03
N LYS A 270 -17.73 22.75 -4.31
CA LYS A 270 -19.03 22.70 -3.60
C LYS A 270 -18.86 22.96 -2.10
#